data_AF-A0A5N9GV03-F1
#
_entry.id   AF-A0A5N9GV03-F1
#
_cell.length_a   1.000
_cell.length_b   1.000
_cell.length_c   1.000
_cell.angle_alpha   90.00
_cell.angle_beta   90.00
_cell.angle_gamma   90.00
#
_symmetry.space_group_name_H-M   'P 1'
#
loop_
_entity.id
_entity.type
_entity.pdbx_description
1 polymer ?
#
loop_
_entity_poly.entity_id
_entity_poly.type
_entity_poly.pdbx_seq_one_letter_code
_entity_poly.pdbx_strand_id
1 'polypeptide(L)' 'AELVKLGLTLEQHYGAPVDVEWCFTDGQVKLLQSRPMTTL' A
#
# COMPACT_ATOMS: atom_id res chain seq x y z
N ALA A 1 -9.57 4.57 9.09
CA ALA A 1 -8.17 4.49 8.60
C ALA A 1 -8.04 3.37 7.57
N GLU A 2 -8.59 3.55 6.37
CA GLU A 2 -8.55 2.57 5.27
C GLU A 2 -7.14 2.43 4.68
N LEU A 3 -6.44 3.56 4.51
CA LEU A 3 -5.06 3.60 3.99
C LEU A 3 -4.08 2.77 4.84
N VAL A 4 -4.19 2.83 6.17
CA VAL A 4 -3.34 2.05 7.08
C VAL A 4 -3.58 0.55 6.90
N LYS A 5 -4.84 0.14 6.73
CA LYS A 5 -5.18 -1.27 6.48
C LYS A 5 -4.61 -1.77 5.15
N LEU A 6 -4.65 -0.93 4.11
CA LEU A 6 -4.04 -1.23 2.82
C LEU A 6 -2.54 -1.47 2.97
N GLY A 7 -1.82 -0.56 3.64
CA GLY A 7 -0.38 -0.71 3.89
C GLY A 7 -0.02 -2.00 4.62
N LEU A 8 -0.71 -2.28 5.74
CA LEU A 8 -0.47 -3.50 6.53
C LEU A 8 -0.78 -4.78 5.74
N THR A 9 -1.82 -4.76 4.91
CA THR A 9 -2.18 -5.92 4.06
C THR A 9 -1.09 -6.17 3.00
N LEU A 10 -0.54 -5.11 2.41
CA LEU A 10 0.53 -5.20 1.42
C LEU A 10 1.84 -5.69 2.06
N GLU A 11 2.23 -5.17 3.21
CA GLU A 11 3.42 -5.66 3.93
C GLU A 11 3.30 -7.15 4.30
N GLN A 12 2.12 -7.59 4.76
CA GLN A 12 1.86 -9.00 5.03
C GLN A 12 1.92 -9.86 3.75
N HIS A 13 1.41 -9.35 2.62
CA HIS A 13 1.42 -10.06 1.35
C HIS A 13 2.84 -10.23 0.78
N TYR A 14 3.65 -9.18 0.84
CA TYR A 14 5.01 -9.20 0.30
C TYR A 14 6.08 -9.70 1.28
N GLY A 15 5.78 -9.77 2.57
CA GLY A 15 6.75 -10.15 3.60
C GLY A 15 7.90 -9.16 3.77
N ALA A 16 7.74 -7.94 3.26
CA ALA A 16 8.73 -6.87 3.26
C ALA A 16 8.02 -5.52 3.28
N PRO A 17 8.71 -4.43 3.68
CA PRO A 17 8.20 -3.08 3.52
C PRO A 17 7.86 -2.79 2.05
N VAL A 18 6.76 -2.08 1.82
CA VAL A 18 6.20 -1.85 0.48
C VAL A 18 6.13 -0.36 0.18
N ASP A 19 6.62 0.04 -0.99
CA ASP A 19 6.37 1.35 -1.57
C ASP A 19 5.02 1.30 -2.32
N VAL A 20 4.12 2.23 -2.01
CA VAL A 20 2.71 2.19 -2.42
C VAL A 20 2.30 3.51 -3.03
N GLU A 21 1.86 3.48 -4.29
CA GLU A 21 1.16 4.57 -4.92
C GLU A 21 -0.35 4.34 -4.80
N TRP A 22 -1.06 5.37 -4.35
CA TRP A 22 -2.50 5.33 -4.12
C TRP A 22 -3.12 6.67 -4.45
N CYS A 23 -4.44 6.67 -4.65
CA CYS A 23 -5.22 7.90 -4.75
C CYS A 23 -6.47 7.81 -3.88
N PHE A 24 -7.10 8.96 -3.64
CA PHE A 24 -8.39 9.05 -2.97
C PHE A 24 -9.39 9.68 -3.93
N THR A 25 -10.36 8.89 -4.36
CA THR A 25 -11.44 9.30 -5.27
C THR A 25 -12.75 8.65 -4.84
N ASP A 26 -13.86 9.35 -5.03
CA ASP A 26 -15.20 8.85 -4.70
C ASP A 26 -15.33 8.34 -3.25
N GLY A 27 -14.65 9.01 -2.33
CA GLY A 27 -14.65 8.68 -0.90
C GLY A 27 -13.90 7.40 -0.53
N GLN A 28 -13.08 6.84 -1.42
CA GLN A 28 -12.38 5.57 -1.21
C GLN A 28 -10.89 5.66 -1.54
N VAL A 29 -10.08 4.90 -0.81
CA VAL A 29 -8.66 4.69 -1.17
C VAL A 29 -8.59 3.68 -2.32
N LYS A 30 -7.85 4.01 -3.38
CA LYS A 30 -7.57 3.10 -4.50
C LYS A 30 -6.07 2.84 -4.58
N LEU A 31 -5.70 1.57 -4.67
CA LEU A 31 -4.33 1.15 -4.94
C LEU A 31 -4.03 1.35 -6.42
N LEU A 32 -2.92 2.01 -6.74
CA LEU A 32 -2.45 2.19 -8.11
C LEU A 32 -1.26 1.27 -8.39
N GLN A 33 -0.21 1.36 -7.57
CA GLN A 33 1.00 0.55 -7.67
C GLN A 33 1.47 0.10 -6.29
N SER A 34 2.02 -1.11 -6.21
CA SER A 34 2.76 -1.58 -5.04
C SER A 34 4.01 -2.35 -5.46
N ARG A 35 5.13 -2.11 -4.77
CA ARG A 35 6.39 -2.86 -4.99
C ARG A 35 7.14 -3.06 -3.68
N PRO A 36 7.77 -4.23 -3.44
CA PRO A 36 8.69 -4.40 -2.32
C PRO A 36 9.82 -3.38 -2.38
N MET A 37 10.17 -2.78 -1.24
CA MET A 37 11.35 -1.94 -1.15
C MET A 37 12.62 -2.81 -1.17
N THR A 38 13.57 -2.46 -2.03
CA THR A 38 14.87 -3.15 -2.16
C THR A 38 16.01 -2.42 -1.44
N THR A 39 15.72 -1.24 -0.89
CA THR A 39 16.65 -0.37 -0.15
C THR A 39 15.92 0.21 1.05
N LEU A 40 16.58 0.25 2.21
CA LEU A 40 16.09 0.85 3.47
C LEU A 40 16.83 2.14 3.78
#